data_AF-A0A151E0E3-F1
#
_entry.id   AF-A0A151E0E3-F1
#
_cell.length_a   1.000
_cell.length_b   1.000
_cell.length_c   1.000
_cell.angle_alpha   90.00
_cell.angle_beta   90.00
_cell.angle_gamma   90.00
#
_symmetry.space_group_name_H-M   'P 1'
#
loop_
_entity.id
_entity.type
_entity.pdbx_description
1 polymer ?
#
loop_
_entity_poly.entity_id
_entity_poly.type
_entity_poly.pdbx_seq_one_letter_code
_entity_poly.pdbx_strand_id
1 'polypeptide(L)'
;MNEDTVDFLKQLRCTWSSWKENIAIGGMIGCKNDCYTPSEGLSLQDAYDFHSWQLNKLADGGVDFLIAESLPAVPEATGIAQAMSKTAKPYIISFVINRDGKILDGNTLESAFHEIDSACDPAPTGYMINCSYPSFLNVDKQPGSIFSRLIGFIANASSLDQSELDRATTLKADDISDWGNRMIELNKKYGVKILGGCCGTNREHLKYIVQNLNKN
;
A
#
# COMPACT_ATOMS: atom_id res chain seq x y z
N MET A 1 -9.71 -2.22 20.67
CA MET A 1 -8.48 -1.91 19.91
C MET A 1 -8.79 -1.23 18.58
N ASN A 2 -9.45 -1.87 17.60
CA ASN A 2 -9.72 -1.22 16.29
C ASN A 2 -10.51 0.09 16.42
N GLU A 3 -11.67 0.06 17.08
CA GLU A 3 -12.52 1.23 17.30
C GLU A 3 -11.77 2.32 18.10
N ASP A 4 -11.07 1.94 19.18
CA ASP A 4 -10.26 2.87 20.00
C ASP A 4 -9.16 3.57 19.18
N THR A 5 -8.48 2.85 18.28
CA THR A 5 -7.45 3.43 17.39
C THR A 5 -8.07 4.44 16.44
N VAL A 6 -9.24 4.14 15.87
CA VAL A 6 -9.94 5.07 14.97
C VAL A 6 -10.36 6.33 15.72
N ASP A 7 -10.88 6.19 16.94
CA ASP A 7 -11.28 7.33 17.77
C ASP A 7 -10.08 8.21 18.15
N PHE A 8 -8.95 7.60 18.48
CA PHE A 8 -7.71 8.32 18.72
C PHE A 8 -7.27 9.13 17.48
N LEU A 9 -7.27 8.53 16.29
CA LEU A 9 -6.88 9.23 15.05
C LEU A 9 -7.86 10.35 14.69
N LYS A 10 -9.17 10.17 14.95
CA LYS A 10 -10.17 11.23 14.78
C LYS A 10 -9.93 12.41 15.71
N GLN A 11 -9.64 12.15 16.98
CA GLN A 11 -9.31 13.18 17.96
C GLN A 11 -8.03 13.93 17.54
N LEU A 12 -7.00 13.21 17.10
CA LEU A 12 -5.77 13.79 16.58
C LEU A 12 -6.06 14.67 15.35
N ARG A 13 -6.83 14.20 14.38
CA ARG A 13 -7.23 14.99 13.20
C ARG A 13 -7.91 16.31 13.60
N CYS A 14 -8.74 16.30 14.65
CA CYS A 14 -9.40 17.51 15.16
C CYS A 14 -8.43 18.55 15.73
N THR A 15 -7.22 18.17 16.14
CA THR A 15 -6.22 19.15 16.62
C THR A 15 -5.63 20.01 15.50
N TRP A 16 -5.81 19.62 14.22
CA TRP A 16 -5.25 20.29 13.04
C TRP A 16 -6.13 21.42 12.49
N SER A 17 -7.12 21.90 13.25
CA SER A 17 -7.95 23.08 12.92
C SER A 17 -8.48 23.06 11.47
N SER A 18 -8.14 24.05 10.64
CA SER A 18 -8.57 24.12 9.23
C SER A 18 -7.92 23.09 8.33
N TRP A 19 -6.77 22.52 8.73
CA TRP A 19 -6.06 21.51 7.96
C TRP A 19 -6.69 20.13 8.05
N LYS A 20 -7.61 19.91 9.01
CA LYS A 20 -8.27 18.62 9.26
C LYS A 20 -8.96 18.04 8.01
N GLU A 21 -9.49 18.89 7.13
CA GLU A 21 -10.19 18.48 5.90
C GLU A 21 -9.23 17.89 4.85
N ASN A 22 -7.92 18.08 5.00
CA ASN A 22 -6.88 17.49 4.14
C ASN A 22 -6.32 16.18 4.71
N ILE A 23 -6.84 15.70 5.84
CA ILE A 23 -6.36 14.50 6.55
C ILE A 23 -7.42 13.40 6.46
N ALA A 24 -7.12 12.37 5.68
CA ALA A 24 -7.91 11.15 5.62
C ALA A 24 -7.36 10.10 6.59
N ILE A 25 -8.24 9.31 7.18
CA ILE A 25 -7.96 8.20 8.09
C ILE A 25 -8.31 6.90 7.38
N GLY A 26 -7.29 6.10 7.06
CA GLY A 26 -7.45 4.76 6.49
C GLY A 26 -7.49 3.68 7.56
N GLY A 27 -8.48 2.79 7.50
CA GLY A 27 -8.50 1.56 8.29
C GLY A 27 -7.59 0.52 7.64
N MET A 28 -6.40 0.32 8.22
CA MET A 28 -5.37 -0.53 7.63
C MET A 28 -5.42 -1.96 8.18
N ILE A 29 -5.30 -2.94 7.29
CA ILE A 29 -4.96 -4.33 7.62
C ILE A 29 -3.76 -4.81 6.81
N GLY A 30 -3.07 -5.83 7.32
CA GLY A 30 -2.02 -6.56 6.59
C GLY A 30 -2.50 -7.95 6.16
N CYS A 31 -1.63 -8.73 5.51
CA CYS A 31 -1.83 -10.16 5.36
C CYS A 31 -1.82 -10.87 6.73
N LYS A 32 -2.39 -12.07 6.80
CA LYS A 32 -2.48 -12.84 8.05
C LYS A 32 -1.11 -13.32 8.54
N ASN A 33 -0.30 -13.85 7.64
CA ASN A 33 1.00 -14.48 7.95
C ASN A 33 2.14 -13.56 7.47
N ASP A 34 3.36 -14.09 7.32
CA ASP A 34 4.51 -13.29 6.94
C ASP A 34 4.36 -12.69 5.53
N CYS A 35 4.43 -11.36 5.43
CA CYS A 35 4.28 -10.59 4.19
C CYS A 35 5.43 -10.76 3.18
N TYR A 36 6.46 -11.54 3.52
CA TYR A 36 7.55 -11.91 2.62
C TYR A 36 7.56 -13.40 2.26
N THR A 37 6.60 -14.17 2.77
CA THR A 37 6.47 -15.60 2.51
C THR A 37 5.12 -15.90 1.81
N PRO A 38 5.01 -15.68 0.48
CA PRO A 38 3.73 -15.81 -0.24
C PRO A 38 3.10 -17.20 -0.16
N SER A 39 3.89 -18.26 0.06
CA SER A 39 3.38 -19.63 0.26
C SER A 39 2.58 -19.81 1.56
N GLU A 40 2.72 -18.89 2.52
CA GLU A 40 1.91 -18.85 3.73
C GLU A 40 0.65 -18.00 3.56
N GLY A 41 0.46 -17.35 2.41
CA GLY A 41 -0.75 -16.58 2.12
C GLY A 41 -2.01 -17.44 2.23
N LEU A 42 -3.08 -16.83 2.74
CA LEU A 42 -4.37 -17.52 2.83
C LEU A 42 -4.96 -17.81 1.44
N SER A 43 -5.81 -18.85 1.38
CA SER A 43 -6.73 -19.02 0.25
C SER A 43 -7.71 -17.85 0.19
N LEU A 44 -8.33 -17.62 -0.96
CA LEU A 44 -9.32 -16.54 -1.13
C LEU A 44 -10.45 -16.63 -0.09
N GLN A 45 -11.05 -17.81 0.10
CA GLN A 45 -12.17 -17.97 1.02
C GLN A 45 -11.73 -17.80 2.48
N ASP A 46 -10.59 -18.38 2.86
CA ASP A 46 -10.06 -18.21 4.22
C ASP A 46 -9.70 -16.75 4.51
N ALA A 47 -9.16 -16.04 3.52
CA ALA A 47 -8.85 -14.61 3.63
C ALA A 47 -10.11 -13.77 3.81
N TYR A 48 -11.16 -14.05 3.03
CA TYR A 48 -12.45 -13.39 3.21
C TYR A 48 -12.98 -13.60 4.63
N ASP A 49 -13.04 -14.84 5.11
CA ASP A 49 -13.60 -15.17 6.42
C ASP A 49 -12.76 -14.58 7.57
N PHE A 50 -11.43 -14.68 7.48
CA PHE A 50 -10.51 -14.20 8.50
C PHE A 50 -10.52 -12.68 8.64
N HIS A 51 -10.43 -11.95 7.53
CA HIS A 51 -10.27 -10.48 7.55
C HIS A 51 -11.61 -9.74 7.72
N SER A 52 -12.74 -10.37 7.40
CA SER A 52 -14.08 -9.75 7.45
C SER A 52 -14.40 -9.11 8.80
N TRP A 53 -14.10 -9.77 9.92
CA TRP A 53 -14.45 -9.21 11.24
C TRP A 53 -13.71 -7.90 11.52
N GLN A 54 -12.40 -7.85 11.28
CA GLN A 54 -11.60 -6.66 11.54
C GLN A 54 -11.98 -5.51 10.60
N LEU A 55 -12.22 -5.81 9.32
CA LEU A 55 -12.64 -4.83 8.33
C LEU A 55 -13.97 -4.17 8.69
N ASN A 56 -14.96 -4.95 9.11
CA ASN A 56 -16.23 -4.40 9.59
C ASN A 56 -16.02 -3.51 10.83
N LYS A 57 -15.14 -3.91 11.76
CA LYS A 57 -14.83 -3.08 12.94
C LYS A 57 -14.14 -1.76 12.60
N LEU A 58 -13.25 -1.74 11.61
CA LEU A 58 -12.64 -0.50 11.14
C LEU A 58 -13.67 0.39 10.42
N ALA A 59 -14.53 -0.21 9.58
CA ALA A 59 -15.59 0.49 8.87
C ALA A 59 -16.62 1.12 9.82
N ASP A 60 -17.10 0.35 10.81
CA ASP A 60 -18.04 0.78 11.86
C ASP A 60 -17.43 1.88 12.74
N GLY A 61 -16.12 1.77 13.02
CA GLY A 61 -15.35 2.80 13.70
C GLY A 61 -15.33 4.13 12.94
N GLY A 62 -15.72 4.16 11.66
CA GLY A 62 -15.93 5.36 10.87
C GLY A 62 -14.65 5.96 10.31
N VAL A 63 -13.72 5.10 9.87
CA VAL A 63 -12.60 5.49 8.97
C VAL A 63 -13.13 6.07 7.66
N ASP A 64 -12.32 6.87 6.96
CA ASP A 64 -12.73 7.48 5.69
C ASP A 64 -12.65 6.46 4.53
N PHE A 65 -11.69 5.54 4.60
CA PHE A 65 -11.49 4.45 3.63
C PHE A 65 -10.82 3.25 4.31
N LEU A 66 -10.78 2.11 3.62
CA LEU A 66 -10.04 0.92 4.04
C LEU A 66 -8.80 0.71 3.16
N ILE A 67 -7.73 0.16 3.72
CA ILE A 67 -6.53 -0.15 2.95
C ILE A 67 -5.92 -1.47 3.42
N ALA A 68 -5.59 -2.34 2.48
CA ALA A 68 -4.85 -3.57 2.75
C ALA A 68 -3.42 -3.38 2.27
N GLU A 69 -2.46 -3.49 3.18
CA GLU A 69 -1.04 -3.26 2.89
C GLU A 69 -0.22 -4.54 3.03
N SER A 70 0.93 -4.54 2.35
CA SER A 70 1.95 -5.60 2.46
C SER A 70 1.42 -6.97 2.05
N LEU A 71 0.60 -7.04 1.00
CA LEU A 71 0.06 -8.31 0.53
C LEU A 71 1.07 -9.04 -0.37
N PRO A 72 1.46 -10.28 -0.03
CA PRO A 72 2.45 -11.03 -0.80
C PRO A 72 1.86 -11.85 -1.95
N ALA A 73 0.54 -12.07 -1.96
CA ALA A 73 -0.11 -13.01 -2.87
C ALA A 73 -1.52 -12.57 -3.30
N VAL A 74 -1.90 -12.88 -4.53
CA VAL A 74 -3.18 -12.51 -5.15
C VAL A 74 -4.39 -13.20 -4.52
N PRO A 75 -4.37 -14.49 -4.13
CA PRO A 75 -5.54 -15.14 -3.53
C PRO A 75 -6.00 -14.47 -2.24
N GLU A 76 -5.07 -14.19 -1.31
CA GLU A 76 -5.39 -13.51 -0.06
C GLU A 76 -5.84 -12.07 -0.32
N ALA A 77 -5.18 -11.35 -1.23
CA ALA A 77 -5.59 -10.00 -1.61
C ALA A 77 -7.00 -9.94 -2.18
N THR A 78 -7.39 -10.94 -2.97
CA THR A 78 -8.72 -11.05 -3.55
C THR A 78 -9.77 -11.32 -2.48
N GLY A 79 -9.50 -12.22 -1.53
CA GLY A 79 -10.41 -12.47 -0.40
C GLY A 79 -10.60 -11.24 0.49
N ILE A 80 -9.51 -10.51 0.77
CA ILE A 80 -9.57 -9.22 1.48
C ILE A 80 -10.39 -8.19 0.70
N ALA A 81 -10.14 -8.05 -0.61
CA ALA A 81 -10.86 -7.11 -1.46
C ALA A 81 -12.36 -7.42 -1.51
N GLN A 82 -12.74 -8.71 -1.57
CA GLN A 82 -14.12 -9.13 -1.48
C GLN A 82 -14.75 -8.77 -0.14
N ALA A 83 -14.05 -8.97 0.98
CA ALA A 83 -14.54 -8.57 2.30
C ALA A 83 -14.71 -7.03 2.40
N MET A 84 -13.74 -6.26 1.91
CA MET A 84 -13.82 -4.80 1.86
C MET A 84 -14.99 -4.31 0.98
N SER A 85 -15.25 -4.96 -0.16
CA SER A 85 -16.36 -4.62 -1.06
C SER A 85 -17.75 -4.76 -0.41
N LYS A 86 -17.86 -5.56 0.67
CA LYS A 86 -19.11 -5.69 1.44
C LYS A 86 -19.31 -4.58 2.45
N THR A 87 -18.31 -3.72 2.65
CA THR A 87 -18.43 -2.51 3.45
C THR A 87 -18.92 -1.34 2.59
N ALA A 88 -19.45 -0.30 3.22
CA ALA A 88 -19.83 0.93 2.53
C ALA A 88 -18.64 1.90 2.32
N LYS A 89 -17.40 1.45 2.51
CA LYS A 89 -16.20 2.29 2.48
C LYS A 89 -15.47 2.14 1.14
N PRO A 90 -14.93 3.23 0.56
CA PRO A 90 -13.94 3.09 -0.50
C PRO A 90 -12.71 2.36 0.04
N TYR A 91 -12.02 1.62 -0.82
CA TYR A 91 -10.91 0.78 -0.38
C TYR A 91 -9.78 0.65 -1.40
N ILE A 92 -8.59 0.34 -0.89
CA ILE A 92 -7.33 0.28 -1.64
C ILE A 92 -6.62 -1.04 -1.31
N ILE A 93 -6.01 -1.66 -2.32
CA ILE A 93 -5.22 -2.88 -2.18
C ILE A 93 -3.75 -2.56 -2.51
N SER A 94 -2.81 -2.90 -1.63
CA SER A 94 -1.38 -2.63 -1.79
C SER A 94 -0.55 -3.90 -1.69
N PHE A 95 0.35 -4.08 -2.65
CA PHE A 95 1.19 -5.28 -2.76
C PHE A 95 2.64 -4.99 -2.38
N VAL A 96 3.31 -6.05 -1.89
CA VAL A 96 4.79 -6.12 -1.92
C VAL A 96 5.22 -6.71 -3.25
N ILE A 97 6.19 -6.08 -3.90
CA ILE A 97 6.76 -6.56 -5.16
C ILE A 97 8.24 -6.93 -5.03
N ASN A 98 8.67 -7.87 -5.85
CA ASN A 98 10.07 -8.22 -6.03
C ASN A 98 10.77 -7.26 -7.01
N ARG A 99 12.08 -7.46 -7.21
CA ARG A 99 12.93 -6.65 -8.10
C ARG A 99 12.57 -6.71 -9.58
N ASP A 100 11.68 -7.60 -9.99
CA ASP A 100 11.18 -7.71 -11.36
C ASP A 100 9.83 -7.01 -11.56
N GLY A 101 9.31 -6.35 -10.53
CA GLY A 101 8.02 -5.65 -10.59
C GLY A 101 6.82 -6.59 -10.58
N LYS A 102 7.00 -7.80 -10.01
CA LYS A 102 5.95 -8.79 -9.81
C LYS A 102 5.60 -8.88 -8.34
N ILE A 103 4.36 -9.27 -8.04
CA ILE A 103 3.94 -9.63 -6.67
C ILE A 103 4.80 -10.81 -6.19
N LEU A 104 5.01 -10.97 -4.89
CA LEU A 104 5.93 -11.99 -4.36
C LEU A 104 5.54 -13.42 -4.74
N ASP A 105 4.25 -13.70 -4.97
CA ASP A 105 3.76 -14.97 -5.52
C ASP A 105 4.04 -15.19 -7.02
N GLY A 106 4.65 -14.21 -7.69
CA GLY A 106 5.05 -14.27 -9.10
C GLY A 106 4.04 -13.71 -10.09
N ASN A 107 2.84 -13.31 -9.66
CA ASN A 107 1.85 -12.68 -10.53
C ASN A 107 2.31 -11.30 -11.02
N THR A 108 1.88 -10.94 -12.24
CA THR A 108 2.08 -9.58 -12.75
C THR A 108 1.03 -8.66 -12.14
N LEU A 109 1.40 -7.38 -11.96
CA LEU A 109 0.46 -6.36 -11.45
C LEU A 109 -0.79 -6.26 -12.33
N GLU A 110 -0.64 -6.29 -13.65
CA GLU A 110 -1.77 -6.25 -14.58
C GLU A 110 -2.76 -7.40 -14.37
N SER A 111 -2.25 -8.65 -14.26
CA SER A 111 -3.11 -9.81 -14.04
C SER A 111 -3.84 -9.74 -12.70
N ALA A 112 -3.14 -9.34 -11.63
CA ALA A 112 -3.72 -9.23 -10.30
C ALA A 112 -4.79 -8.13 -10.21
N PHE A 113 -4.52 -6.96 -10.81
CA PHE A 113 -5.49 -5.86 -10.82
C PHE A 113 -6.75 -6.24 -11.58
N HIS A 114 -6.60 -6.91 -12.73
CA HIS A 114 -7.74 -7.38 -13.51
C HIS A 114 -8.57 -8.44 -12.78
N GLU A 115 -7.91 -9.39 -12.12
CA GLU A 115 -8.58 -10.44 -11.34
C GLU A 115 -9.40 -9.83 -10.19
N ILE A 116 -8.80 -8.95 -9.39
CA ILE A 116 -9.47 -8.34 -8.24
C ILE A 116 -10.59 -7.39 -8.68
N ASP A 117 -10.38 -6.58 -9.73
CA ASP A 117 -11.42 -5.72 -10.29
C ASP A 117 -12.62 -6.53 -10.79
N SER A 118 -12.40 -7.73 -11.35
CA SER A 118 -13.46 -8.61 -11.84
C SER A 118 -14.16 -9.40 -10.72
N ALA A 119 -13.47 -9.62 -9.60
CA ALA A 119 -13.99 -10.40 -8.47
C ALA A 119 -14.80 -9.58 -7.45
N CYS A 120 -14.82 -8.25 -7.58
CA CYS A 120 -15.40 -7.34 -6.59
C CYS A 120 -16.39 -6.35 -7.22
N ASP A 121 -17.50 -6.10 -6.52
CA ASP A 121 -18.45 -5.02 -6.83
C ASP A 121 -18.87 -4.32 -5.53
N PRO A 122 -18.51 -3.03 -5.31
CA PRO A 122 -17.67 -2.21 -6.19
C PRO A 122 -16.23 -2.73 -6.24
N ALA A 123 -15.51 -2.46 -7.33
CA ALA A 123 -14.07 -2.70 -7.44
C ALA A 123 -13.25 -1.74 -6.54
N PRO A 124 -11.98 -2.05 -6.22
CA PRO A 124 -11.12 -1.16 -5.45
C PRO A 124 -11.02 0.23 -6.08
N THR A 125 -10.86 1.28 -5.26
CA THR A 125 -10.58 2.64 -5.76
C THR A 125 -9.32 2.65 -6.62
N GLY A 126 -8.32 1.88 -6.22
CA GLY A 126 -7.12 1.62 -6.99
C GLY A 126 -6.17 0.74 -6.21
N TYR A 127 -4.97 0.56 -6.77
CA TYR A 127 -3.93 -0.26 -6.21
C TYR A 127 -2.73 0.58 -5.81
N MET A 128 -1.98 0.06 -4.85
CA MET A 128 -0.72 0.65 -4.40
C MET A 128 0.37 -0.42 -4.37
N ILE A 129 1.61 0.05 -4.23
CA ILE A 129 2.76 -0.79 -3.90
C ILE A 129 3.33 -0.25 -2.60
N ASN A 130 3.64 -1.13 -1.66
CA ASN A 130 4.29 -0.74 -0.42
C ASN A 130 5.39 -1.73 -0.03
N CYS A 131 6.32 -1.24 0.79
CA CYS A 131 7.43 -2.01 1.34
C CYS A 131 8.34 -2.68 0.29
N SER A 132 8.43 -2.05 -0.87
CA SER A 132 9.42 -2.28 -1.92
C SER A 132 10.17 -0.98 -2.20
N TYR A 133 11.39 -1.07 -2.73
CA TYR A 133 12.11 0.12 -3.17
C TYR A 133 11.59 0.62 -4.53
N PRO A 134 11.58 1.93 -4.85
CA PRO A 134 10.92 2.45 -6.05
C PRO A 134 11.43 1.85 -7.37
N SER A 135 12.72 1.51 -7.45
CA SER A 135 13.30 0.91 -8.66
C SER A 135 12.78 -0.50 -8.95
N PHE A 136 12.22 -1.21 -7.97
CA PHE A 136 11.76 -2.59 -8.13
C PHE A 136 10.55 -2.69 -9.05
N LEU A 137 9.78 -1.60 -9.20
CA LEU A 137 8.64 -1.56 -10.11
C LEU A 137 9.04 -1.79 -11.58
N ASN A 138 10.28 -1.45 -11.96
CA ASN A 138 10.76 -1.47 -13.35
C ASN A 138 9.74 -0.87 -14.31
N VAL A 139 9.42 0.42 -14.13
CA VAL A 139 8.35 1.11 -14.88
C VAL A 139 8.42 0.90 -16.40
N ASP A 140 9.61 0.83 -16.99
CA ASP A 140 9.83 0.62 -18.43
C ASP A 140 9.41 -0.79 -18.92
N LYS A 141 9.31 -1.77 -18.01
CA LYS A 141 8.89 -3.14 -18.30
C LYS A 141 7.41 -3.38 -18.01
N GLN A 142 6.71 -2.43 -17.39
CA GLN A 142 5.31 -2.57 -17.03
C GLN A 142 4.39 -2.17 -18.19
N PRO A 143 3.26 -2.87 -18.39
CA PRO A 143 2.28 -2.44 -19.38
C PRO A 143 1.63 -1.14 -18.93
N GLY A 144 1.46 -0.18 -19.86
CA GLY A 144 0.95 1.16 -19.53
C GLY A 144 -0.44 1.17 -18.88
N SER A 145 -1.22 0.12 -19.09
CA SER A 145 -2.54 -0.13 -18.47
C SER A 145 -2.50 -0.05 -16.95
N ILE A 146 -1.43 -0.53 -16.30
CA ILE A 146 -1.38 -0.58 -14.83
C ILE A 146 -1.42 0.81 -14.20
N PHE A 147 -0.88 1.83 -14.87
CA PHE A 147 -0.78 3.19 -14.32
C PHE A 147 -2.13 3.91 -14.28
N SER A 148 -3.16 3.37 -14.95
CA SER A 148 -4.54 3.84 -14.79
C SER A 148 -5.17 3.38 -13.46
N ARG A 149 -4.62 2.33 -12.84
CA ARG A 149 -5.12 1.72 -11.60
C ARG A 149 -4.13 1.87 -10.42
N LEU A 150 -2.84 2.04 -10.68
CA LEU A 150 -1.80 2.27 -9.66
C LEU A 150 -1.86 3.72 -9.17
N ILE A 151 -2.49 3.93 -8.02
CA ILE A 151 -2.73 5.27 -7.46
C ILE A 151 -1.71 5.69 -6.42
N GLY A 152 -0.87 4.77 -5.93
CA GLY A 152 0.10 5.09 -4.88
C GLY A 152 1.30 4.17 -4.74
N PHE A 153 2.33 4.69 -4.09
CA PHE A 153 3.55 3.98 -3.74
C PHE A 153 4.05 4.42 -2.34
N ILE A 154 4.24 3.48 -1.43
CA ILE A 154 4.77 3.70 -0.07
C ILE A 154 6.08 2.92 0.09
N ALA A 155 7.20 3.54 -0.25
CA ALA A 155 8.44 2.83 -0.53
C ALA A 155 9.32 2.57 0.71
N ASN A 156 10.06 1.46 0.72
CA ASN A 156 11.14 1.25 1.68
C ASN A 156 12.29 2.24 1.45
N ALA A 157 13.04 2.56 2.50
CA ALA A 157 14.20 3.45 2.40
C ALA A 157 15.43 2.81 1.76
N SER A 158 15.50 1.48 1.71
CA SER A 158 16.66 0.75 1.16
C SER A 158 16.27 -0.16 0.01
N SER A 159 17.17 -0.29 -0.96
CA SER A 159 17.04 -1.19 -2.10
C SER A 159 17.62 -2.58 -1.86
N LEU A 160 18.00 -2.94 -0.62
CA LEU A 160 18.45 -4.27 -0.25
C LEU A 160 17.30 -5.30 -0.25
N ASP A 161 17.64 -6.57 -0.34
CA ASP A 161 16.65 -7.64 -0.22
C ASP A 161 16.15 -7.75 1.22
N GLN A 162 14.90 -8.20 1.40
CA GLN A 162 14.31 -8.31 2.74
C GLN A 162 15.16 -9.19 3.67
N SER A 163 15.70 -10.30 3.17
CA SER A 163 16.55 -11.18 3.98
C SER A 163 17.83 -10.50 4.48
N GLU A 164 18.31 -9.47 3.79
CA GLU A 164 19.44 -8.67 4.23
C GLU A 164 19.02 -7.64 5.27
N LEU A 165 17.84 -7.03 5.09
CA LEU A 165 17.26 -6.08 6.04
C LEU A 165 16.92 -6.75 7.37
N ASP A 166 16.32 -7.95 7.35
CA ASP A 166 15.95 -8.71 8.56
C ASP A 166 17.18 -9.10 9.40
N ARG A 167 18.34 -9.28 8.76
CA ARG A 167 19.61 -9.62 9.41
C ARG A 167 20.44 -8.38 9.74
N ALA A 168 19.99 -7.18 9.37
CA ALA A 168 20.75 -5.97 9.58
C ALA A 168 20.72 -5.57 11.06
N THR A 169 21.90 -5.34 11.64
CA THR A 169 22.05 -4.83 13.01
C THR A 169 21.93 -3.31 13.10
N THR A 170 21.93 -2.63 11.96
CA THR A 170 21.76 -1.18 11.86
C THR A 170 20.73 -0.85 10.79
N LEU A 171 20.07 0.29 10.94
CA LEU A 171 19.20 0.83 9.90
C LEU A 171 19.95 0.91 8.56
N LYS A 172 19.31 0.42 7.51
CA LYS A 172 19.77 0.54 6.13
C LYS A 172 18.84 1.49 5.40
N ALA A 173 19.44 2.44 4.71
CA ALA A 173 18.75 3.39 3.84
C ALA A 173 19.69 3.76 2.71
N ASP A 174 19.14 3.85 1.51
CA ASP A 174 19.83 4.36 0.35
C ASP A 174 19.83 5.89 0.37
N ASP A 175 20.48 6.52 -0.59
CA ASP A 175 20.50 7.97 -0.68
C ASP A 175 19.08 8.52 -0.88
N ILE A 176 18.70 9.52 -0.06
CA ILE A 176 17.35 10.11 -0.07
C ILE A 176 17.05 10.76 -1.43
N SER A 177 18.06 11.27 -2.15
CA SER A 177 17.84 11.86 -3.47
C SER A 177 17.59 10.81 -4.55
N ASP A 178 18.24 9.64 -4.51
CA ASP A 178 17.88 8.53 -5.40
C ASP A 178 16.45 8.07 -5.14
N TRP A 179 16.13 7.80 -3.86
CA TRP A 179 14.78 7.40 -3.45
C TRP A 179 13.73 8.44 -3.87
N GLY A 180 13.96 9.70 -3.51
CA GLY A 180 13.00 10.78 -3.69
C GLY A 180 12.78 11.16 -5.16
N ASN A 181 13.82 11.20 -5.98
CA ASN A 181 13.70 11.48 -7.41
C ASN A 181 12.84 10.43 -8.12
N ARG A 182 13.01 9.15 -7.77
CA ARG A 182 12.17 8.06 -8.30
C ARG A 182 10.72 8.20 -7.88
N MET A 183 10.46 8.55 -6.62
CA MET A 183 9.09 8.79 -6.13
C MET A 183 8.42 9.96 -6.85
N ILE A 184 9.16 11.05 -7.10
CA ILE A 184 8.65 12.21 -7.86
C ILE A 184 8.40 11.84 -9.32
N GLU A 185 9.25 11.01 -9.92
CA GLU A 185 9.07 10.50 -11.27
C GLU A 185 7.79 9.67 -11.41
N LEU A 186 7.51 8.78 -10.44
CA LEU A 186 6.24 8.04 -10.37
C LEU A 186 5.02 8.96 -10.42
N ASN A 187 5.06 10.07 -9.68
CA ASN A 187 3.99 11.04 -9.72
C ASN A 187 3.91 11.82 -11.05
N LYS A 188 5.01 12.44 -11.47
CA LYS A 188 5.02 13.36 -12.62
C LYS A 188 4.80 12.65 -13.96
N LYS A 189 5.36 11.44 -14.15
CA LYS A 189 5.31 10.73 -15.43
C LYS A 189 4.21 9.69 -15.50
N TYR A 190 3.89 9.06 -14.37
CA TYR A 190 2.99 7.91 -14.33
C TYR A 190 1.69 8.17 -13.56
N GLY A 191 1.50 9.38 -13.03
CA GLY A 191 0.25 9.78 -12.39
C GLY A 191 0.01 9.16 -11.01
N VAL A 192 1.02 8.56 -10.38
CA VAL A 192 0.93 7.97 -9.04
C VAL A 192 0.75 9.08 -8.01
N LYS A 193 -0.44 9.18 -7.41
CA LYS A 193 -0.85 10.36 -6.62
C LYS A 193 -0.44 10.28 -5.15
N ILE A 194 -0.48 9.09 -4.57
CA ILE A 194 -0.18 8.85 -3.16
C ILE A 194 1.28 8.43 -3.05
N LEU A 195 2.12 9.24 -2.43
CA LEU A 195 3.53 8.92 -2.20
C LEU A 195 3.82 8.93 -0.71
N GLY A 196 4.51 7.91 -0.22
CA GLY A 196 4.88 7.78 1.18
C GLY A 196 6.10 6.90 1.39
N GLY A 197 6.40 6.64 2.66
CA GLY A 197 7.49 5.77 3.06
C GLY A 197 7.02 4.61 3.94
N CYS A 198 7.58 3.41 3.70
CA CYS A 198 7.44 2.21 4.54
C CYS A 198 8.73 2.04 5.37
N CYS A 199 9.26 0.82 5.48
CA CYS A 199 10.32 0.47 6.41
C CYS A 199 11.60 1.26 6.14
N GLY A 200 12.19 1.75 7.22
CA GLY A 200 13.42 2.53 7.23
C GLY A 200 13.28 3.99 6.79
N THR A 201 12.11 4.42 6.31
CA THR A 201 11.89 5.83 5.97
C THR A 201 11.65 6.68 7.22
N ASN A 202 11.83 7.99 7.08
CA ASN A 202 11.68 8.95 8.16
C ASN A 202 11.21 10.31 7.64
N ARG A 203 11.17 11.31 8.52
CA ARG A 203 10.75 12.68 8.20
C ARG A 203 11.51 13.31 7.01
N GLU A 204 12.79 13.00 6.83
CA GLU A 204 13.59 13.58 5.75
C GLU A 204 13.16 13.07 4.37
N HIS A 205 12.70 11.82 4.27
CA HIS A 205 12.12 11.28 3.04
C HIS A 205 10.82 12.00 2.66
N LEU A 206 9.92 12.20 3.63
CA LEU A 206 8.67 12.93 3.41
C LEU A 206 8.91 14.41 3.06
N LYS A 207 9.85 15.06 3.74
CA LYS A 207 10.27 16.44 3.39
C LYS A 207 10.77 16.51 1.95
N TYR A 208 11.57 15.53 1.51
CA TYR A 208 12.10 15.51 0.16
C TYR A 208 10.98 15.48 -0.88
N ILE A 209 9.98 14.60 -0.71
CA ILE A 209 8.80 14.55 -1.58
C ILE A 209 8.10 15.92 -1.62
N VAL A 210 7.73 16.46 -0.46
CA VAL A 210 6.98 17.72 -0.36
C VAL A 210 7.74 18.90 -0.99
N GLN A 211 9.05 18.97 -0.80
CA GLN A 211 9.87 20.07 -1.31
C GLN A 211 10.09 20.02 -2.82
N ASN A 212 10.04 18.83 -3.43
CA ASN A 212 10.43 18.66 -4.83
C ASN A 212 9.26 18.31 -5.76
N LEU A 213 8.10 17.89 -5.24
CA LEU A 213 6.92 17.67 -6.08
C LEU A 213 6.44 18.95 -6.78
N ASN A 214 6.50 20.07 -6.07
CA ASN A 214 6.02 21.38 -6.55
C ASN A 214 7.09 22.20 -7.27
N LYS A 215 8.30 21.66 -7.45
CA LYS A 215 9.34 22.31 -8.27
C LYS A 215 9.05 21.97 -9.73
N ASN A 216 8.87 22.99 -10.57
CA ASN A 216 8.64 22.85 -12.00
C ASN A 216 9.78 22.04 -12.65
#